data_AF-A0A841Q3N2-F1
#
_entry.id   AF-A0A841Q3N2-F1
#
_cell.length_a   1.000
_cell.length_b   1.000
_cell.length_c   1.000
_cell.angle_alpha   90.00
_cell.angle_beta   90.00
_cell.angle_gamma   90.00
#
_symmetry.space_group_name_H-M   'P 1'
#
loop_
_entity.id
_entity.type
_entity.pdbx_description
1 polymer ?
#
loop_
_entity_poly.entity_id
_entity_poly.type
_entity_poly.pdbx_seq_one_letter_code
_entity_poly.pdbx_strand_id
1 'polypeptide(L)' 'MRLSDLIKAFEKEKKQWPESPNVLLDFCQYKYNKGELETKDYRNLFAQLHNKGAVSSHQLH' A
#
# COMPACT_ATOMS: atom_id res chain seq x y z
N MET A 1 10.79 -2.68 4.05
CA MET A 1 9.55 -2.28 4.72
C MET A 1 8.57 -3.45 4.71
N ARG A 2 7.94 -3.74 5.85
CA ARG A 2 6.92 -4.80 5.95
C ARG A 2 5.54 -4.18 5.72
N LEU A 3 4.57 -5.00 5.29
CA LEU A 3 3.18 -4.55 5.16
C LEU A 3 2.62 -3.99 6.46
N SER A 4 3.02 -4.56 7.61
CA SER A 4 2.63 -4.10 8.94
C SER A 4 3.05 -2.65 9.22
N ASP A 5 4.22 -2.23 8.71
CA ASP A 5 4.70 -0.85 8.85
C ASP A 5 3.85 0.11 8.00
N LEU A 6 3.45 -0.32 6.80
CA LEU A 6 2.57 0.46 5.93
C LEU A 6 1.19 0.65 6.56
N ILE A 7 0.63 -0.39 7.18
CA ILE A 7 -0.65 -0.32 7.90
C ILE A 7 -0.57 0.66 9.06
N LYS A 8 0.50 0.59 9.86
CA LYS A 8 0.72 1.54 10.97
C LYS A 8 0.87 2.98 10.47
N ALA A 9 1.58 3.18 9.36
CA ALA A 9 1.71 4.50 8.74
C ALA A 9 0.36 5.02 8.25
N PHE A 10 -0.45 4.15 7.63
CA PHE A 10 -1.81 4.49 7.20
C PHE A 10 -2.69 4.86 8.39
N GLU A 11 -2.72 4.05 9.43
CA GLU A 11 -3.50 4.31 10.65
C GLU A 11 -3.09 5.62 11.31
N LYS A 12 -1.79 5.90 11.41
CA LYS A 12 -1.30 7.15 12.01
C LYS A 12 -1.68 8.39 11.19
N GLU A 13 -1.64 8.28 9.87
CA GLU A 13 -1.83 9.41 8.95
C GLU A 13 -3.31 9.67 8.65
N LYS A 14 -4.10 8.60 8.46
CA LYS A 14 -5.54 8.66 8.18
C LYS A 14 -6.41 8.56 9.44
N LYS A 15 -5.82 8.21 10.60
CA LYS A 15 -6.55 7.91 11.86
C LYS A 15 -7.63 6.85 11.70
N GLN A 16 -7.45 5.96 10.73
CA GLN A 16 -8.41 4.95 10.33
C GLN A 16 -7.71 3.64 9.98
N TRP A 17 -8.37 2.53 10.24
CA TRP A 17 -7.89 1.23 9.76
C TRP A 17 -8.12 1.11 8.25
N PRO A 18 -7.17 0.54 7.51
CA PRO A 18 -7.38 0.26 6.10
C PRO A 18 -8.53 -0.74 5.93
N GLU A 19 -9.62 -0.30 5.32
CA GLU A 19 -10.82 -1.12 5.10
C GLU A 19 -10.58 -2.27 4.11
N SER A 20 -9.57 -2.14 3.25
CA SER A 20 -9.22 -3.17 2.27
C SER A 20 -7.75 -3.08 1.85
N PRO A 21 -7.18 -4.19 1.33
CA PRO A 21 -5.84 -4.19 0.74
C PRO A 21 -5.67 -3.17 -0.39
N ASN A 22 -6.75 -2.84 -1.11
CA ASN A 22 -6.75 -1.81 -2.15
C ASN A 22 -6.40 -0.42 -1.60
N VAL A 23 -6.96 -0.07 -0.44
CA VAL A 23 -6.71 1.24 0.20
C VAL A 23 -5.24 1.36 0.64
N LEU A 24 -4.65 0.25 1.08
CA LEU A 24 -3.22 0.18 1.37
C LEU A 24 -2.36 0.29 0.12
N LEU A 25 -2.82 -0.26 -1.01
CA LEU A 25 -2.13 -0.19 -2.28
C LEU A 25 -2.10 1.24 -2.81
N ASP A 26 -3.23 1.94 -2.76
CA ASP A 26 -3.33 3.38 -3.08
C ASP A 26 -2.40 4.21 -2.20
N PHE A 27 -2.39 3.95 -0.88
CA PHE A 27 -1.50 4.66 0.03
C PHE A 27 -0.02 4.38 -0.21
N CYS A 28 0.31 3.13 -0.54
CA CYS A 28 1.67 2.74 -0.91
C CYS A 28 2.14 3.46 -2.18
N GLN A 29 1.27 3.55 -3.19
CA GLN A 29 1.55 4.28 -4.44
C GLN A 29 1.71 5.78 -4.18
N TYR A 30 0.84 6.36 -3.34
CA TYR A 30 0.94 7.77 -2.96
C TYR A 30 2.28 8.11 -2.28
N LYS A 31 2.73 7.29 -1.32
CA LYS A 31 4.04 7.50 -0.65
C LYS A 31 5.21 7.31 -1.61
N TYR A 32 5.13 6.35 -2.53
CA TYR A 32 6.13 6.17 -3.58
C TYR A 32 6.21 7.39 -4.51
N ASN A 33 5.07 7.91 -4.97
CA ASN A 33 5.01 9.10 -5.82
C ASN A 33 5.54 10.36 -5.13
N LYS A 34 5.42 10.45 -3.80
CA LYS A 34 6.04 11.52 -3.01
C LYS A 34 7.55 11.37 -2.80
N GLY A 35 8.14 10.24 -3.18
CA GLY A 35 9.53 9.91 -2.86
C GLY A 35 9.76 9.56 -1.38
N GLU A 36 8.69 9.33 -0.61
CA GLU A 36 8.77 8.89 0.80
C GLU A 36 9.01 7.37 0.91
N LEU A 37 8.95 6.65 -0.22
CA LEU A 37 9.07 5.21 -0.27
C LEU A 37 10.01 4.80 -1.40
N GLU A 38 11.02 3.99 -1.09
CA GLU A 38 11.97 3.52 -2.09
C GLU A 38 11.35 2.48 -3.02
N THR A 39 11.82 2.41 -4.27
CA THR A 39 11.32 1.46 -5.29
C THR A 39 11.36 0.00 -4.82
N LYS A 40 12.38 -0.38 -4.03
CA LYS A 40 12.52 -1.74 -3.46
C LYS A 40 11.39 -2.06 -2.48
N ASP A 41 11.04 -1.09 -1.62
CA ASP A 41 10.01 -1.23 -0.62
C ASP A 41 8.64 -1.24 -1.28
N TYR A 42 8.46 -0.39 -2.29
CA TYR A 42 7.23 -0.32 -3.08
C TYR A 42 6.93 -1.67 -3.74
N ARG A 43 7.91 -2.24 -4.45
CA ARG A 43 7.73 -3.55 -5.11
C ARG A 43 7.41 -4.66 -4.11
N ASN A 44 8.08 -4.67 -2.97
CA ASN A 44 7.85 -5.68 -1.94
C ASN A 44 6.45 -5.55 -1.31
N LEU A 45 6.00 -4.31 -1.04
CA LEU A 45 4.67 -4.04 -0.51
C LEU A 45 3.59 -4.35 -1.55
N PHE A 46 3.81 -3.98 -2.81
CA PHE A 46 2.92 -4.28 -3.93
C PHE A 46 2.72 -5.80 -4.07
N ALA A 47 3.79 -6.59 -4.06
CA ALA A 47 3.69 -8.05 -4.13
C ALA A 47 2.94 -8.65 -2.93
N GLN A 48 3.17 -8.15 -1.72
CA GLN A 48 2.46 -8.60 -0.52
C GLN A 48 0.97 -8.25 -0.55
N LEU A 49 0.63 -7.05 -1.02
CA LEU A 49 -0.75 -6.59 -1.16
C LEU A 49 -1.46 -7.38 -2.25
N HIS A 50 -0.81 -7.58 -3.40
CA HIS A 50 -1.35 -8.37 -4.50
C HIS A 50 -1.62 -9.83 -4.08
N ASN A 51 -0.69 -10.46 -3.36
CA ASN A 51 -0.88 -11.81 -2.80
C ASN A 51 -2.03 -11.90 -1.77
N LYS A 52 -2.40 -10.78 -1.13
CA LYS A 52 -3.55 -10.69 -0.21
C LYS A 52 -4.88 -10.43 -0.93
N GLY A 53 -4.89 -10.42 -2.27
CA GLY A 53 -6.06 -10.11 -3.07
C GLY A 53 -6.30 -8.61 -3.25
N ALA A 54 -5.28 -7.76 -3.04
CA ALA A 54 -5.37 -6.39 -3.49
C ALA A 54 -5.45 -6.37 -5.02
N VAL A 55 -6.62 -6.03 -5.53
CA VAL A 55 -6.82 -5.78 -6.94
C VAL A 55 -6.54 -4.29 -7.11
N SER A 56 -5.43 -3.95 -7.78
CA SER A 56 -5.30 -2.59 -8.29
C SER A 56 -6.58 -2.30 -9.06
N SER A 57 -7.33 -1.27 -8.66
CA SER A 57 -8.57 -0.84 -9.34
C SER A 57 -8.37 -0.56 -10.84
N HIS A 58 -7.13 -0.55 -11.31
CA HIS A 58 -6.72 -0.44 -12.71
C HIS A 58 -6.74 -1.78 -13.50
N GLN A 59 -7.02 -2.92 -12.88
CA GLN A 59 -7.11 -4.21 -13.60
C GLN A 59 -8.56 -4.64 -13.79
N LEU A 60 -9.34 -3.79 -14.47
CA LEU A 60 -10.53 -4.19 -15.21
C LEU A 60 -10.15 -4.12 -16.69
N HIS A 61 -9.76 -5.26 -17.25
CA HIS A 61 -9.73 -5.48 -18.70
C HIS A 61 -10.03 -6.94 -19.00
#